data_AF-A0AAN8SFW6-F1
#
_entry.id   AF-A0AAN8SFW6-F1
#
_cell.length_a   1.000
_cell.length_b   1.000
_cell.length_c   1.000
_cell.angle_alpha   90.00
_cell.angle_beta   90.00
_cell.angle_gamma   90.00
#
_symmetry.space_group_name_H-M   'P 1'
#
loop_
_entity.id
_entity.type
_entity.pdbx_description
1 polymer ?
#
loop_
_entity_poly.entity_id
_entity_poly.type
_entity_poly.pdbx_seq_one_letter_code
_entity_poly.pdbx_strand_id
1 'polypeptide(L)'
;MGRVRTKTVKKAARNIIEKYYTRLTLDFHTNKRICEEIAVIPTKPLRNKIAGFVTHLMKRLRHSQVRGISIKLQEEERERRDNYVPEVSALEHDIIEVDPETKDMLKMLEFSNISGLQLTQPATQTFGRRP
;
A
#
# COMPACT_ATOMS: atom_id res chain seq x y z
N MET A 1 -6.26 -32.64 -7.13
CA MET A 1 -6.61 -31.22 -6.93
C MET A 1 -7.82 -31.07 -5.98
N GLY A 2 -7.66 -30.96 -4.66
CA GLY A 2 -8.82 -31.03 -3.74
C GLY A 2 -8.75 -30.23 -2.43
N ARG A 3 -7.81 -29.28 -2.28
CA ARG A 3 -7.55 -28.60 -0.99
C ARG A 3 -7.74 -27.09 -1.04
N VAL A 4 -8.60 -26.61 -1.94
CA VAL A 4 -8.98 -25.20 -2.03
C VAL A 4 -9.97 -24.88 -0.91
N ARG A 5 -9.73 -23.80 -0.16
CA ARG A 5 -10.60 -23.37 0.95
C ARG A 5 -11.79 -22.57 0.40
N THR A 6 -12.97 -22.78 0.96
CA THR A 6 -14.22 -22.12 0.57
C THR A 6 -14.25 -20.65 0.99
N LYS A 7 -15.16 -19.86 0.39
CA LYS A 7 -15.32 -18.43 0.70
C LYS A 7 -15.64 -18.16 2.18
N THR A 8 -16.40 -19.03 2.83
CA THR A 8 -16.77 -18.92 4.25
C THR A 8 -15.55 -19.01 5.15
N VAL A 9 -14.67 -19.99 4.92
CA VAL A 9 -13.40 -20.15 5.65
C VAL A 9 -12.50 -18.95 5.43
N LYS A 10 -12.35 -18.49 4.18
CA LYS A 10 -11.49 -17.35 3.84
C LYS A 10 -11.99 -16.04 4.45
N LYS A 11 -13.31 -15.80 4.44
CA LYS A 11 -13.93 -14.60 5.02
C LYS A 11 -13.80 -14.60 6.54
N ALA A 12 -14.14 -15.71 7.20
CA ALA A 12 -14.02 -15.82 8.66
C ALA A 12 -12.57 -15.63 9.14
N ALA A 13 -11.61 -16.25 8.47
CA ALA A 13 -10.20 -16.13 8.84
C ALA A 13 -9.66 -14.69 8.71
N ARG A 14 -10.05 -13.94 7.66
CA ARG A 14 -9.68 -12.53 7.53
C ARG A 14 -10.24 -11.69 8.67
N ASN A 15 -11.53 -11.85 8.97
CA ASN A 15 -12.18 -11.12 10.07
C ASN A 15 -11.54 -11.43 11.45
N ILE A 16 -11.10 -12.67 11.68
CA ILE A 16 -10.40 -13.05 12.92
C ILE A 16 -9.03 -12.36 13.01
N ILE A 17 -8.29 -12.30 11.89
CA ILE A 17 -6.98 -11.64 11.85
C ILE A 17 -7.09 -10.13 12.08
N GLU A 18 -8.06 -9.47 11.43
CA GLU A 18 -8.25 -8.01 11.58
C GLU A 18 -8.52 -7.61 13.04
N LYS A 19 -9.33 -8.40 13.76
CA LYS A 19 -9.75 -8.08 15.13
C LYS A 19 -8.76 -8.55 16.21
N TYR A 20 -8.11 -9.68 16.00
CA TYR A 20 -7.35 -10.38 17.04
C TYR A 20 -5.90 -10.65 16.64
N TYR A 21 -5.31 -9.80 15.80
CA TYR A 21 -3.95 -9.95 15.29
C TYR A 21 -2.92 -10.24 16.40
N THR A 22 -2.97 -9.50 17.50
CA THR A 22 -2.03 -9.58 18.62
C THR A 22 -2.05 -10.92 19.38
N ARG A 23 -3.16 -11.66 19.31
CA ARG A 23 -3.31 -12.95 20.00
C ARG A 23 -2.86 -14.14 19.14
N LEU A 24 -2.70 -13.94 17.83
CA LEU A 24 -2.45 -15.03 16.88
C LEU A 24 -0.96 -15.27 16.68
N THR A 25 -0.60 -16.51 16.37
CA THR A 25 0.79 -16.94 16.17
C THR A 25 1.00 -17.57 14.78
N LEU A 26 2.21 -18.10 14.51
CA LEU A 26 2.50 -18.87 13.30
C LEU A 26 2.15 -20.36 13.42
N ASP A 27 1.90 -20.85 14.64
CA ASP A 27 1.63 -22.25 14.93
C ASP A 27 0.14 -22.59 14.76
N PHE A 28 -0.12 -23.83 14.33
CA PHE A 28 -1.48 -24.30 14.07
C PHE A 28 -2.22 -24.69 15.35
N HIS A 29 -1.55 -25.32 16.32
CA HIS A 29 -2.22 -25.85 17.50
C HIS A 29 -2.67 -24.74 18.44
N THR A 30 -1.84 -23.71 18.60
CA THR A 30 -2.16 -22.48 19.32
C THR A 30 -3.32 -21.73 18.67
N ASN A 31 -3.22 -21.41 17.37
CA ASN A 31 -4.28 -20.71 16.65
C ASN A 31 -5.61 -21.48 16.63
N LYS A 32 -5.55 -22.81 16.63
CA LYS A 32 -6.76 -23.66 16.73
C LYS A 32 -7.49 -23.46 18.05
N ARG A 33 -6.77 -23.39 19.19
CA ARG A 33 -7.35 -23.11 20.51
C ARG A 33 -7.90 -21.69 20.58
N ILE A 34 -7.12 -20.73 20.07
CA ILE A 34 -7.54 -19.31 20.02
C ILE A 34 -8.82 -19.13 19.19
N CYS A 35 -8.94 -19.79 18.04
CA CYS A 35 -10.16 -19.72 17.22
C CYS A 35 -11.40 -20.31 17.91
N GLU A 36 -11.21 -21.25 18.85
CA GLU A 36 -12.29 -21.86 19.63
C GLU A 36 -12.75 -20.95 20.76
N GLU A 37 -11.83 -20.19 21.37
CA GLU A 37 -12.16 -19.18 22.38
C GLU A 37 -12.83 -17.94 21.78
N ILE A 38 -12.38 -17.50 20.60
CA ILE A 38 -12.82 -16.23 19.99
C ILE A 38 -14.18 -16.36 19.29
N ALA A 39 -14.44 -17.50 18.65
CA ALA A 39 -15.57 -17.66 17.75
C ALA A 39 -16.35 -18.95 18.05
N VAL A 40 -17.67 -18.83 18.04
CA VAL A 40 -18.57 -20.00 18.11
C VAL A 40 -18.56 -20.69 16.74
N ILE A 41 -17.77 -21.76 16.63
CA ILE A 41 -17.63 -22.55 15.41
C ILE A 41 -18.32 -23.90 15.62
N PRO A 42 -19.37 -24.25 14.84
CA PRO A 42 -20.24 -25.38 15.15
C PRO A 42 -19.58 -26.76 14.94
N THR A 43 -18.56 -26.86 14.08
CA THR A 43 -17.96 -28.16 13.73
C THR A 43 -16.44 -28.13 13.77
N LYS A 44 -15.86 -29.20 14.33
CA LYS A 44 -14.40 -29.47 14.37
C LYS A 44 -13.70 -29.30 13.01
N PRO A 45 -14.18 -29.86 11.87
CA PRO A 45 -13.52 -29.67 10.58
C PRO A 45 -13.54 -28.21 10.11
N LEU A 46 -14.59 -27.45 10.41
CA LEU A 46 -14.67 -26.03 10.04
C LEU A 46 -13.66 -25.21 10.84
N ARG A 47 -13.56 -25.44 12.17
CA ARG A 47 -12.54 -24.82 13.03
C ARG A 47 -11.14 -25.08 12.51
N ASN A 48 -10.83 -26.33 12.18
CA ASN A 48 -9.50 -26.70 11.69
C ASN A 48 -9.19 -26.04 10.33
N LYS A 49 -10.17 -25.93 9.42
CA LYS A 49 -9.99 -25.24 8.13
C LYS A 49 -9.75 -23.73 8.31
N ILE A 50 -10.45 -23.10 9.25
CA ILE A 50 -10.28 -21.68 9.60
C ILE A 50 -8.91 -21.44 10.21
N ALA A 51 -8.56 -22.15 11.29
CA ALA A 51 -7.26 -22.03 11.94
C ALA A 51 -6.09 -22.30 10.97
N GLY A 52 -6.24 -23.28 10.07
CA GLY A 52 -5.24 -23.58 9.05
C GLY A 52 -5.13 -22.54 7.94
N PHE A 53 -6.18 -21.74 7.69
CA PHE A 53 -6.09 -20.60 6.78
C PHE A 53 -5.55 -19.35 7.48
N VAL A 54 -5.85 -19.17 8.77
CA VAL A 54 -5.28 -18.12 9.61
C VAL A 54 -3.75 -18.25 9.69
N THR A 55 -3.22 -19.45 9.97
CA THR A 55 -1.76 -19.68 9.96
C THR A 55 -1.13 -19.39 8.60
N HIS A 56 -1.80 -19.74 7.51
CA HIS A 56 -1.32 -19.47 6.16
C HIS A 56 -1.24 -17.96 5.88
N LEU A 57 -2.26 -17.19 6.29
CA LEU A 57 -2.26 -15.74 6.15
C LEU A 57 -1.22 -15.08 7.06
N MET A 58 -1.03 -15.55 8.29
CA MET A 58 0.01 -15.02 9.19
C MET A 58 1.42 -15.20 8.64
N LYS A 59 1.72 -16.35 8.02
CA LYS A 59 2.99 -16.56 7.34
C LYS A 59 3.21 -15.59 6.17
N ARG A 60 2.16 -15.27 5.42
CA ARG A 60 2.24 -14.29 4.31
C ARG A 60 2.45 -12.88 4.83
N LEU A 61 1.73 -12.53 5.89
CA LEU A 61 1.77 -11.20 6.50
C LEU A 61 3.15 -10.83 7.05
N ARG A 62 3.92 -11.82 7.53
CA ARG A 62 5.32 -11.64 7.95
C ARG A 62 6.23 -11.11 6.83
N HIS A 63 5.96 -11.49 5.59
CA HIS A 63 6.78 -11.09 4.44
C HIS A 63 6.23 -9.88 3.71
N SER A 64 4.91 -9.78 3.60
CA SER A 64 4.27 -8.69 2.87
C SER A 64 2.85 -8.44 3.33
N GLN A 65 2.37 -7.22 3.09
CA GLN A 65 0.97 -6.87 3.28
C GLN A 65 0.05 -7.79 2.47
N VAL A 66 -1.03 -8.23 3.11
CA VAL A 66 -2.01 -9.12 2.47
C VAL A 66 -3.23 -8.31 2.10
N ARG A 67 -3.64 -8.39 0.83
CA ARG A 67 -4.83 -7.68 0.33
C ARG A 67 -6.10 -8.14 1.06
N GLY A 68 -6.92 -7.17 1.49
CA GLY A 68 -8.20 -7.42 2.15
C GLY A 68 -8.07 -7.86 3.60
N ILE A 69 -7.00 -7.43 4.29
CA ILE A 69 -6.85 -7.48 5.74
C ILE A 69 -6.36 -6.09 6.14
N SER A 70 -7.11 -5.37 6.96
CA SER A 70 -6.62 -4.16 7.62
C SER A 70 -6.13 -4.51 9.03
N ILE A 71 -4.89 -4.11 9.31
CA ILE A 71 -4.30 -4.25 10.63
C ILE A 71 -3.91 -2.86 11.07
N LYS A 72 -4.27 -2.48 12.29
CA LYS A 72 -3.97 -1.15 12.84
C LYS A 72 -2.50 -0.76 12.68
N LEU A 73 -1.59 -1.71 12.89
CA LEU A 73 -0.15 -1.51 12.69
C LEU A 73 0.21 -1.07 11.25
N GLN A 74 -0.48 -1.63 10.24
CA GLN A 74 -0.26 -1.26 8.84
C GLN A 74 -0.90 0.08 8.48
N GLU A 75 -2.04 0.40 9.09
CA GLU A 75 -2.70 1.69 8.91
C GLU A 75 -1.82 2.81 9.46
N GLU A 76 -1.23 2.62 10.64
CA GLU A 76 -0.32 3.59 11.25
C GLU A 76 0.99 3.76 10.47
N GLU A 77 1.59 2.68 9.95
CA GLU A 77 2.76 2.78 9.08
C GLU A 77 2.44 3.47 7.74
N ARG A 78 1.25 3.24 7.17
CA ARG A 78 0.81 3.93 5.96
C ARG A 78 0.62 5.41 6.22
N GLU A 79 -0.04 5.77 7.32
CA GLU A 79 -0.25 7.17 7.71
C GLU A 79 1.09 7.90 7.92
N ARG A 80 2.09 7.24 8.52
CA ARG A 80 3.45 7.79 8.64
C ARG A 80 4.15 8.00 7.29
N ARG A 81 3.92 7.12 6.32
CA ARG A 81 4.49 7.27 4.97
C ARG A 81 3.77 8.35 4.16
N ASP A 82 2.45 8.40 4.24
CA ASP A 82 1.64 9.39 3.52
C ASP A 82 1.87 10.80 4.07
N ASN A 83 2.10 10.93 5.39
CA ASN A 83 2.44 12.20 6.04
C ASN A 83 3.94 12.55 5.95
N TYR A 84 4.74 11.78 5.22
CA TYR A 84 6.16 12.08 5.07
C TYR A 84 6.35 13.31 4.18
N VAL A 85 6.78 14.42 4.78
CA VAL A 85 7.21 15.63 4.08
C VAL A 85 8.73 15.66 4.11
N PRO A 86 9.42 15.71 2.94
CA PRO A 86 10.87 15.82 2.92
C PRO A 86 11.33 17.17 3.48
N GLU A 87 12.57 17.23 3.98
CA GLU A 87 13.14 18.47 4.53
C GLU A 87 13.28 19.58 3.48
N VAL A 88 13.62 19.20 2.25
CA VAL A 88 13.72 20.12 1.11
C VAL A 88 12.58 19.83 0.15
N SER A 89 11.90 20.89 -0.26
CA SER A 89 10.83 20.78 -1.24
C SER A 89 11.41 20.43 -2.60
N ALA A 90 10.86 19.41 -3.26
CA ALA A 90 11.22 19.10 -4.65
C ALA A 90 10.84 20.21 -5.64
N LEU A 91 10.14 21.27 -5.21
CA LEU A 91 9.85 22.44 -6.03
C LEU A 91 10.92 23.54 -5.86
N GLU A 92 11.68 23.49 -4.77
CA GLU A 92 12.73 24.45 -4.48
C GLU A 92 13.98 24.04 -5.26
N HIS A 93 14.07 24.58 -6.47
CA HIS A 93 15.25 24.47 -7.31
C HIS A 93 15.85 25.87 -7.50
N ASP A 94 17.18 25.95 -7.42
CA ASP A 94 17.90 27.21 -7.68
C ASP A 94 17.72 27.69 -9.14
N ILE A 95 17.48 26.75 -10.06
CA ILE A 95 17.35 26.98 -11.49
C ILE A 95 16.08 26.31 -11.99
N ILE A 96 15.19 27.09 -12.60
CA ILE A 96 13.94 26.67 -13.24
C ILE A 96 14.12 26.82 -14.74
N GLU A 97 14.28 25.71 -15.45
CA GLU A 97 14.40 25.70 -16.90
C GLU A 97 13.03 25.89 -17.57
N VAL A 98 12.92 26.86 -18.48
CA VAL A 98 11.67 27.24 -19.15
C VAL A 98 11.90 27.39 -20.65
N ASP A 99 10.93 26.94 -21.44
CA ASP A 99 10.93 27.11 -22.89
C ASP A 99 10.66 28.58 -23.30
N PRO A 100 11.04 28.98 -24.52
CA PRO A 100 10.79 30.35 -25.00
C PRO A 100 9.31 30.76 -24.99
N GLU A 101 8.41 29.88 -25.44
CA GLU A 101 6.97 30.16 -25.52
C GLU A 101 6.32 30.32 -24.15
N THR A 102 6.73 29.50 -23.17
CA THR A 102 6.23 29.58 -21.80
C THR A 102 6.74 30.83 -21.08
N LYS A 103 7.93 31.32 -21.42
CA LYS A 103 8.43 32.61 -20.92
C LYS A 103 7.61 33.80 -21.45
N ASP A 104 7.21 33.77 -22.72
CA ASP A 104 6.37 34.82 -23.30
C ASP A 104 4.96 34.83 -22.68
N MET A 105 4.40 33.65 -22.42
CA MET A 105 3.16 33.50 -21.66
C MET A 105 3.27 34.10 -20.25
N LEU A 106 4.35 33.82 -19.52
CA LEU A 106 4.59 34.39 -18.18
C LEU A 106 4.68 35.92 -18.21
N LYS A 107 5.25 36.48 -19.27
CA LYS A 107 5.33 37.92 -19.50
C LYS A 107 3.95 38.54 -19.77
N MET A 108 3.07 37.85 -20.50
CA MET A 108 1.69 38.30 -20.74
C MET A 108 0.81 38.27 -19.48
N LEU A 109 1.08 37.32 -18.58
CA LEU A 109 0.39 37.19 -17.29
C LEU A 109 0.98 38.08 -16.18
N GLU A 110 1.90 38.99 -16.52
CA GLU A 110 2.59 39.91 -15.60
C GLU A 110 3.47 39.23 -14.52
N PHE A 111 3.85 37.97 -14.71
CA PHE A 111 4.76 37.22 -13.82
C PHE A 111 6.22 37.31 -14.27
N SER A 112 6.75 38.52 -14.37
CA SER A 112 8.10 38.80 -14.91
C SER A 112 9.26 38.62 -13.93
N ASN A 113 9.00 38.57 -12.62
CA ASN A 113 10.02 38.60 -11.55
C ASN A 113 10.17 37.27 -10.78
N ILE A 114 10.02 36.13 -11.44
CA ILE A 114 10.26 34.82 -10.81
C ILE A 114 11.78 34.57 -10.77
N SER A 115 12.33 34.35 -9.56
CA SER A 115 13.75 34.04 -9.35
C SER A 115 14.12 32.66 -9.91
N GLY A 116 15.30 32.53 -10.50
CA GLY A 116 15.85 31.26 -10.97
C GLY A 116 15.42 30.83 -12.38
N LEU A 117 14.63 31.63 -13.12
CA LEU A 117 14.23 31.30 -14.49
C LEU A 117 15.41 31.30 -15.48
N GLN A 118 15.67 30.16 -16.11
CA GLN A 118 16.66 30.01 -17.18
C GLN A 118 16.01 29.48 -18.45
N LEU A 119 16.32 30.09 -19.60
CA LEU A 119 15.83 29.62 -20.89
C LEU A 119 16.60 28.38 -21.32
N THR A 120 15.88 27.29 -21.60
CA THR A 120 16.45 26.11 -22.25
C THR A 120 16.18 26.17 -23.75
N GLN A 121 17.12 25.68 -24.57
CA GLN A 121 16.90 25.58 -26.00
C GLN A 121 16.04 24.34 -26.26
N PRO A 122 14.97 24.44 -27.07
CA PRO A 122 14.17 23.28 -27.40
C PRO A 122 15.06 22.26 -28.12
N ALA A 123 15.29 21.12 -27.48
CA ALA A 123 15.95 20.02 -28.13
C ALA A 123 15.08 19.59 -29.32
N THR A 124 15.61 19.66 -30.53
CA THR A 124 14.97 19.12 -31.73
C THR A 124 14.97 17.59 -31.68
N GLN A 125 14.28 17.02 -30.69
CA GLN A 125 14.01 15.60 -30.66
C GLN A 125 12.84 15.37 -31.62
N THR A 126 13.20 14.97 -32.83
CA THR A 126 12.30 14.24 -33.71
C THR A 126 11.88 12.98 -32.96
N PHE A 127 10.79 13.07 -32.20
CA PHE A 127 10.08 11.89 -31.73
C PHE A 127 9.67 11.14 -32.98
N GLY A 128 10.51 10.18 -33.38
CA GLY A 128 10.21 9.27 -34.47
C GLY A 128 8.86 8.69 -34.14
N ARG A 129 7.84 9.05 -34.94
CA ARG A 129 6.53 8.40 -34.84
C ARG A 129 6.82 6.92 -34.91
N ARG A 130 6.52 6.21 -33.82
CA ARG A 130 6.64 4.75 -33.81
C ARG A 130 5.83 4.24 -35.02
N PRO A 131 6.40 3.37 -35.84
CA PRO A 131 5.79 2.93 -37.10
C PRO A 131 4.42 2.30 -36.87
#